data_AF-A0A3D5Q6M0-F1
#
_entry.id   AF-A0A3D5Q6M0-F1
#
_cell.length_a   1.000
_cell.length_b   1.000
_cell.length_c   1.000
_cell.angle_alpha   90.00
_cell.angle_beta   90.00
_cell.angle_gamma   90.00
#
_symmetry.space_group_name_H-M   'P 1'
#
loop_
_entity.id
_entity.type
_entity.pdbx_description
1 polymer ?
#
loop_
_entity_poly.entity_id
_entity_poly.type
_entity_poly.pdbx_seq_one_letter_code
_entity_poly.pdbx_strand_id
1 'polypeptide(L)'
;MTDYAIGDIQGCHDRLLDVLDKAAFSPSRDRLWVAGDIINRGPSSLAALRYVAALGSSAVVVLGNHDLHLLAVALGGHSPRQKDTLTEILEAPDCDELVAWLRRQNLCVHDPERHLVMAHAGVPHVWTVDQAVACSREVESVIQGPDAEYYFTHMYGNEPARWSDDLSGMDRWRMITNYFTRMRFIA
;
A
#
# COMPACT_ATOMS: atom_id res chain seq x y z
N MET A 1 0.33 6.07 -24.38
CA MET A 1 0.33 6.20 -22.91
C MET A 1 1.55 5.47 -22.41
N THR A 2 2.44 6.16 -21.70
CA THR A 2 3.66 5.57 -21.13
C THR A 2 3.42 5.26 -19.67
N ASP A 3 3.87 4.09 -19.22
CA ASP A 3 3.80 3.69 -17.81
C ASP A 3 5.18 3.82 -17.17
N TYR A 4 5.22 4.49 -16.02
CA TYR A 4 6.41 4.61 -15.18
C TYR A 4 6.17 3.87 -13.88
N ALA A 5 7.14 3.09 -13.42
CA ALA A 5 7.08 2.47 -12.10
C ALA A 5 8.10 3.14 -11.16
N ILE A 6 7.66 3.46 -9.94
CA ILE A 6 8.50 4.02 -8.89
C ILE A 6 8.40 3.17 -7.62
N GLY A 7 9.54 2.98 -6.97
CA GLY A 7 9.62 2.32 -5.67
C GLY A 7 9.11 3.20 -4.53
N ASP A 8 9.47 2.80 -3.32
CA ASP A 8 9.18 3.52 -2.08
C ASP A 8 9.44 5.03 -2.19
N ILE A 9 8.41 5.84 -1.94
CA ILE A 9 8.52 7.31 -1.93
C ILE A 9 8.90 7.80 -0.53
N GLN A 10 8.36 7.20 0.52
CA GLN A 10 8.67 7.44 1.92
C GLN A 10 8.69 8.94 2.26
N GLY A 11 7.64 9.67 1.88
CA GLY A 11 7.51 11.11 2.15
C GLY A 11 8.55 12.00 1.46
N CYS A 12 9.31 11.49 0.49
CA CYS A 12 10.29 12.26 -0.28
C CYS A 12 9.63 13.00 -1.46
N HIS A 13 8.60 13.81 -1.17
CA HIS A 13 7.78 14.51 -2.17
C HIS A 13 8.62 15.28 -3.21
N ASP A 14 9.58 16.11 -2.77
CA ASP A 14 10.36 16.92 -3.69
C ASP A 14 11.23 16.07 -4.63
N ARG A 15 11.73 14.94 -4.12
CA ARG A 15 12.53 13.98 -4.93
C ARG A 15 11.67 13.20 -5.91
N LEU A 16 10.42 12.90 -5.53
CA LEU A 16 9.44 12.36 -6.46
C LEU A 16 9.23 13.32 -7.62
N LEU A 17 8.97 14.60 -7.35
CA LEU A 17 8.79 15.61 -8.40
C LEU A 17 10.04 15.77 -9.27
N ASP A 18 11.24 15.81 -8.68
CA ASP A 18 12.52 15.89 -9.42
C ASP A 18 12.68 14.75 -10.42
N VAL A 19 12.31 13.52 -10.04
CA VAL A 19 12.44 12.34 -10.91
C VAL A 19 11.37 12.33 -12.00
N LEU A 20 10.14 12.71 -11.66
CA LEU A 20 9.04 12.80 -12.62
C LEU A 20 9.28 13.89 -13.68
N ASP A 21 9.85 15.03 -13.28
CA ASP A 21 10.25 16.10 -14.20
C ASP A 21 11.33 15.64 -15.18
N LYS A 22 12.35 14.94 -14.69
CA LYS A 22 13.41 14.33 -15.55
C LYS A 22 12.85 13.33 -16.56
N ALA A 23 11.79 12.62 -16.19
CA ALA A 23 11.09 11.69 -17.07
C ALA A 23 10.10 12.39 -18.02
N ALA A 24 9.92 13.71 -17.89
CA ALA A 24 8.89 14.51 -18.54
C ALA A 24 7.48 13.90 -18.34
N PHE A 25 7.21 13.35 -17.15
CA PHE A 25 5.95 12.72 -16.80
C PHE A 25 4.80 13.73 -16.86
N SER A 26 3.68 13.33 -17.47
CA SER A 26 2.46 14.13 -17.48
C SER A 26 1.23 13.27 -17.24
N PRO A 27 0.43 13.55 -16.20
CA PRO A 27 -0.78 12.77 -15.88
C PRO A 27 -1.82 12.74 -17.01
N SER A 28 -1.77 13.68 -17.96
CA SER A 28 -2.70 13.72 -19.10
C SER A 28 -2.42 12.68 -20.18
N ARG A 29 -1.22 12.07 -20.18
CA ARG A 29 -0.78 11.10 -21.22
C ARG A 29 -0.03 9.90 -20.66
N ASP A 30 0.43 9.96 -19.42
CA ASP A 30 1.25 8.95 -18.77
C ASP A 30 0.56 8.42 -17.51
N ARG A 31 0.99 7.25 -17.04
CA ARG A 31 0.48 6.61 -15.82
C ARG A 31 1.63 6.21 -14.91
N LEU A 32 1.48 6.45 -13.61
CA LEU A 32 2.47 6.19 -12.58
C LEU A 32 2.05 4.98 -11.74
N TRP A 33 2.88 3.94 -11.74
CA TRP A 33 2.77 2.78 -10.87
C TRP A 33 3.61 3.02 -9.62
N VAL A 34 2.98 3.03 -8.46
CA VAL A 34 3.62 3.32 -7.17
C VAL A 34 3.67 2.03 -6.35
N ALA A 35 4.87 1.59 -6.01
CA ALA A 35 5.12 0.35 -5.28
C ALA A 35 4.79 0.43 -3.77
N GLY A 36 3.99 1.40 -3.35
CA GLY A 36 3.63 1.62 -1.95
C GLY A 36 4.69 2.35 -1.14
N ASP A 37 4.50 2.36 0.18
CA ASP A 37 5.26 3.15 1.14
C ASP A 37 5.38 4.60 0.66
N ILE A 38 4.23 5.21 0.38
CA ILE A 38 4.15 6.61 -0.08
C ILE A 38 4.65 7.55 1.03
N ILE A 39 4.36 7.15 2.27
CA ILE A 39 4.51 7.94 3.49
C ILE A 39 5.54 7.32 4.45
N ASN A 40 5.80 8.07 5.52
CA ASN A 40 6.70 7.73 6.63
C ASN A 40 8.20 7.86 6.28
N ARG A 41 9.05 8.01 7.30
CA ARG A 41 10.51 8.28 7.26
C ARG A 41 10.93 9.63 6.70
N GLY A 42 10.43 10.03 5.53
CA GLY A 42 10.74 11.32 4.93
C GLY A 42 9.93 12.47 5.54
N PRO A 43 10.37 13.71 5.29
CA PRO A 43 9.83 14.91 5.94
C PRO A 43 8.47 15.36 5.39
N SER A 44 8.04 14.89 4.22
CA SER A 44 6.90 15.45 3.49
C SER A 44 5.86 14.40 3.11
N SER A 45 5.52 13.52 4.06
CA SER A 45 4.53 12.45 3.90
C SER A 45 3.17 12.96 3.43
N LEU A 46 2.65 14.03 4.04
CA LEU A 46 1.35 14.61 3.66
C LEU A 46 1.35 15.11 2.21
N ALA A 47 2.41 15.81 1.79
CA ALA A 47 2.54 16.32 0.43
C ALA A 47 2.65 15.17 -0.59
N ALA A 48 3.43 14.14 -0.28
CA ALA A 48 3.55 12.95 -1.13
C ALA A 48 2.20 12.23 -1.30
N LEU A 49 1.47 12.02 -0.20
CA LEU A 49 0.17 11.37 -0.23
C LEU A 49 -0.86 12.16 -1.05
N ARG A 50 -0.95 13.48 -0.82
CA ARG A 50 -1.83 14.37 -1.60
C ARG A 50 -1.47 14.36 -3.08
N TYR A 51 -0.19 14.42 -3.41
CA TYR A 51 0.26 14.41 -4.81
C TYR A 51 -0.18 13.12 -5.52
N VAL A 52 0.11 11.95 -4.94
CA VAL A 52 -0.25 10.67 -5.54
C VAL A 52 -1.78 10.53 -5.64
N ALA A 53 -2.52 10.95 -4.62
CA ALA A 53 -3.99 10.93 -4.65
C ALA A 53 -4.56 11.83 -5.77
N ALA A 54 -3.98 13.02 -5.97
CA ALA A 54 -4.40 13.97 -7.00
C ALA A 54 -4.14 13.49 -8.44
N LEU A 55 -3.28 12.48 -8.65
CA LEU A 55 -3.07 11.88 -9.98
C LEU A 55 -4.31 11.12 -10.50
N GLY A 56 -5.26 10.77 -9.63
CA GLY A 56 -6.49 10.10 -10.01
C GLY A 56 -6.25 8.81 -10.79
N SER A 57 -6.89 8.64 -11.94
CA SER A 57 -6.74 7.45 -12.79
C SER A 57 -5.36 7.30 -13.44
N SER A 58 -4.51 8.33 -13.33
CA SER A 58 -3.13 8.30 -13.82
C SER A 58 -2.16 7.74 -12.77
N ALA A 59 -2.65 7.27 -11.62
CA ALA A 59 -1.88 6.50 -10.65
C ALA A 59 -2.45 5.09 -10.45
N VAL A 60 -1.54 4.12 -10.35
CA VAL A 60 -1.80 2.73 -9.98
C VAL A 60 -0.98 2.44 -8.74
N VAL A 61 -1.63 2.31 -7.59
CA VAL A 61 -0.94 2.20 -6.30
C VAL A 61 -1.14 0.80 -5.73
N VAL A 62 -0.05 0.22 -5.22
CA VAL A 62 -0.11 -0.88 -4.26
C VAL A 62 0.24 -0.36 -2.87
N LEU A 63 -0.38 -0.92 -1.83
CA LEU A 63 -0.16 -0.55 -0.44
C LEU A 63 1.11 -1.20 0.10
N GLY A 64 1.96 -0.38 0.73
CA GLY A 64 3.11 -0.82 1.50
C GLY A 64 2.80 -0.97 2.99
N ASN A 65 3.78 -1.42 3.76
CA ASN A 65 3.61 -1.61 5.20
C ASN A 65 3.43 -0.29 5.97
N HIS A 66 4.05 0.80 5.52
CA HIS A 66 3.91 2.10 6.15
C HIS A 66 2.54 2.73 5.84
N ASP A 67 2.00 2.50 4.64
CA ASP A 67 0.65 2.93 4.28
C ASP A 67 -0.41 2.22 5.13
N LEU A 68 -0.29 0.89 5.30
CA LEU A 68 -1.15 0.13 6.21
C LEU A 68 -0.98 0.56 7.66
N HIS A 69 0.22 0.99 8.08
CA HIS A 69 0.45 1.51 9.42
C HIS A 69 -0.36 2.80 9.68
N LEU A 70 -0.40 3.73 8.73
CA LEU A 70 -1.24 4.93 8.83
C LEU A 70 -2.72 4.54 8.99
N LEU A 71 -3.21 3.60 8.17
CA LEU A 71 -4.59 3.11 8.29
C LEU A 71 -4.86 2.45 9.65
N ALA A 72 -3.89 1.71 10.18
CA ALA A 72 -4.00 1.10 11.51
C ALA A 72 -4.07 2.14 12.63
N VAL A 73 -3.32 3.24 12.53
CA VAL A 73 -3.39 4.36 13.48
C VAL A 73 -4.72 5.09 13.37
N ALA A 74 -5.17 5.39 12.15
CA ALA A 74 -6.40 6.14 11.92
C ALA A 74 -7.68 5.35 12.26
N LEU A 75 -7.69 4.02 12.03
CA LEU A 75 -8.90 3.19 12.13
C LEU A 75 -8.86 2.14 13.24
N GLY A 76 -7.67 1.66 13.60
CA GLY A 76 -7.50 0.55 14.55
C GLY A 76 -7.16 0.98 15.98
N GLY A 77 -7.11 2.30 16.24
CA GLY A 77 -6.81 2.86 17.57
C GLY A 77 -5.33 2.72 17.99
N HIS A 78 -4.43 2.40 17.06
CA HIS A 78 -3.00 2.33 17.35
C HIS A 78 -2.39 3.71 17.52
N SER A 79 -1.40 3.84 18.40
CA SER A 79 -0.65 5.10 18.54
C SER A 79 0.47 5.21 17.50
N PRO A 80 0.75 6.42 16.97
CA PRO A 80 1.96 6.66 16.18
C PRO A 80 3.21 6.28 16.97
N ARG A 81 4.25 5.80 16.28
CA ARG A 81 5.57 5.57 16.87
C ARG A 81 6.37 6.86 16.87
N GLN A 82 7.35 6.95 17.77
CA GLN A 82 8.16 8.16 17.96
C GLN A 82 8.90 8.66 16.70
N LYS A 83 9.15 7.79 15.71
CA LYS A 83 9.88 8.13 14.47
C LYS A 83 8.96 8.34 13.27
N ASP A 84 7.65 8.24 13.47
CA ASP A 84 6.70 8.34 12.39
C ASP A 84 6.44 9.79 11.99
N THR A 85 6.34 10.06 10.69
CA THR A 85 5.98 11.38 10.15
C THR A 85 4.49 11.45 9.78
N LEU A 86 3.64 10.84 10.61
CA LEU A 86 2.20 10.69 10.37
C LEU A 86 1.36 11.84 10.96
N THR A 87 1.89 12.56 11.96
CA THR A 87 1.15 13.60 12.68
C THR A 87 0.53 14.63 11.74
N GLU A 88 1.31 15.12 10.77
CA GLU A 88 0.81 16.09 9.79
C GLU A 88 -0.39 15.57 8.99
N ILE A 89 -0.43 14.26 8.68
CA ILE A 89 -1.55 13.65 7.97
C ILE A 89 -2.76 13.53 8.90
N LEU A 90 -2.55 13.05 10.12
CA LEU A 90 -3.62 12.81 11.09
C LEU A 90 -4.29 14.11 11.55
N GLU A 91 -3.55 15.21 11.59
CA GLU A 91 -4.04 16.54 11.96
C GLU A 91 -4.54 17.35 10.75
N ALA A 92 -4.39 16.84 9.52
CA ALA A 92 -4.78 17.56 8.32
C ALA A 92 -6.32 17.68 8.21
N PRO A 93 -6.85 18.82 7.71
CA PRO A 93 -8.30 18.99 7.52
C PRO A 93 -8.94 17.98 6.55
N ASP A 94 -8.15 17.43 5.62
CA ASP A 94 -8.52 16.43 4.61
C ASP A 94 -8.09 15.01 5.00
N CYS A 95 -7.73 14.77 6.27
CA CYS A 95 -7.30 13.46 6.77
C CYS A 95 -8.29 12.35 6.41
N ASP A 96 -9.59 12.55 6.67
CA ASP A 96 -10.63 11.56 6.38
C ASP A 96 -10.71 11.21 4.89
N GLU A 97 -10.54 12.21 4.01
CA GLU A 97 -10.52 12.00 2.56
C GLU A 97 -9.29 11.19 2.13
N LEU A 98 -8.12 11.54 2.65
CA LEU A 98 -6.86 10.86 2.35
C LEU A 98 -6.86 9.41 2.86
N VAL A 99 -7.35 9.18 4.08
CA VAL A 99 -7.52 7.84 4.66
C VAL A 99 -8.52 7.04 3.83
N ALA A 100 -9.67 7.62 3.48
CA ALA A 100 -10.67 6.94 2.65
C ALA A 100 -10.12 6.61 1.26
N TRP A 101 -9.32 7.49 0.65
CA TRP A 101 -8.63 7.23 -0.60
C TRP A 101 -7.62 6.09 -0.45
N LEU A 102 -6.79 6.11 0.59
CA LEU A 102 -5.75 5.11 0.81
C LEU A 102 -6.32 3.71 1.04
N ARG A 103 -7.46 3.60 1.74
CA ARG A 103 -8.18 2.33 1.94
C ARG A 103 -8.63 1.65 0.65
N ARG A 104 -8.80 2.39 -0.43
CA ARG A 104 -9.27 1.87 -1.73
C ARG A 104 -8.14 1.44 -2.67
N GLN A 105 -6.88 1.56 -2.24
CA GLN A 105 -5.74 1.15 -3.04
C GLN A 105 -5.53 -0.37 -3.00
N ASN A 106 -4.78 -0.89 -3.96
CA ASN A 106 -4.59 -2.32 -4.14
C ASN A 106 -3.52 -2.86 -3.19
N LEU A 107 -3.52 -4.15 -2.89
CA LEU A 107 -2.34 -4.85 -2.37
C LEU A 107 -1.51 -5.47 -3.50
N CYS A 108 -2.17 -5.85 -4.59
CA CYS A 108 -1.54 -6.42 -5.77
C CYS A 108 -2.26 -5.93 -7.03
N VAL A 109 -1.49 -5.56 -8.06
CA VAL A 109 -2.02 -5.23 -9.39
C VAL A 109 -1.43 -6.19 -10.41
N HIS A 110 -2.29 -6.76 -11.25
CA HIS A 110 -1.89 -7.65 -12.34
C HIS A 110 -2.41 -7.09 -13.68
N ASP A 111 -1.50 -6.87 -14.61
CA ASP A 111 -1.77 -6.54 -16.01
C ASP A 111 -1.43 -7.78 -16.87
N PRO A 112 -2.42 -8.60 -17.23
CA PRO A 112 -2.20 -9.84 -17.96
C PRO A 112 -1.80 -9.61 -19.42
N GLU A 113 -2.19 -8.48 -20.03
CA GLU A 113 -1.85 -8.17 -21.43
C GLU A 113 -0.35 -7.91 -21.58
N ARG A 114 0.25 -7.31 -20.55
CA ARG A 114 1.68 -6.98 -20.52
C ARG A 114 2.51 -7.95 -19.70
N HIS A 115 1.89 -8.95 -19.09
CA HIS A 115 2.51 -9.89 -18.17
C HIS A 115 3.24 -9.21 -17.01
N LEU A 116 2.61 -8.17 -16.42
CA LEU A 116 3.17 -7.41 -15.31
C LEU A 116 2.38 -7.68 -14.02
N VAL A 117 3.09 -7.87 -12.92
CA VAL A 117 2.51 -7.88 -11.58
C VAL A 117 3.29 -6.94 -10.68
N MET A 118 2.58 -6.16 -9.87
CA MET A 118 3.16 -5.29 -8.87
C MET A 118 2.53 -5.58 -7.51
N ALA A 119 3.38 -5.77 -6.51
CA ALA A 119 3.05 -5.81 -5.10
C ALA A 119 4.27 -5.29 -4.33
N HIS A 120 4.06 -4.67 -3.17
CA HIS A 120 5.13 -3.96 -2.45
C HIS A 120 6.34 -4.86 -2.12
N ALA A 121 6.09 -6.04 -1.56
CA ALA A 121 7.13 -7.03 -1.23
C ALA A 121 7.20 -8.20 -2.25
N GLY A 122 6.48 -8.08 -3.38
CA GLY A 122 6.41 -9.10 -4.42
C GLY A 122 5.38 -10.22 -4.15
N VAL A 123 5.50 -11.30 -4.93
CA VAL A 123 4.61 -12.48 -4.85
C VAL A 123 5.40 -13.66 -4.26
N PRO A 124 4.90 -14.33 -3.21
CA PRO A 124 5.58 -15.49 -2.64
C PRO A 124 5.61 -16.66 -3.62
N HIS A 125 6.69 -17.44 -3.60
CA HIS A 125 6.88 -18.59 -4.50
C HIS A 125 5.80 -19.69 -4.38
N VAL A 126 5.07 -19.72 -3.27
CA VAL A 126 3.99 -20.68 -3.01
C VAL A 126 2.68 -20.33 -3.72
N TRP A 127 2.59 -19.16 -4.35
CA TRP A 127 1.40 -18.70 -5.06
C TRP A 127 1.63 -18.56 -6.55
N THR A 128 0.62 -18.94 -7.33
CA THR A 128 0.46 -18.44 -8.70
C THR A 128 0.07 -16.96 -8.67
N VAL A 129 0.22 -16.27 -9.81
CA VAL A 129 -0.24 -14.87 -9.93
C VAL A 129 -1.74 -14.76 -9.66
N ASP A 130 -2.55 -15.73 -10.12
CA ASP A 130 -3.99 -15.73 -9.88
C ASP A 130 -4.32 -15.91 -8.39
N GLN A 131 -3.58 -16.76 -7.68
CA GLN A 131 -3.73 -16.90 -6.22
C GLN A 131 -3.35 -15.61 -5.50
N ALA A 132 -2.29 -14.92 -5.94
CA ALA A 132 -1.90 -13.63 -5.38
C ALA A 132 -3.01 -12.59 -5.58
N VAL A 133 -3.56 -12.46 -6.78
CA VAL A 133 -4.68 -11.53 -7.06
C VAL A 133 -5.93 -11.89 -6.24
N ALA A 134 -6.24 -13.17 -6.07
CA ALA A 134 -7.37 -13.59 -5.24
C ALA A 134 -7.16 -13.22 -3.76
N CYS A 135 -5.97 -13.49 -3.22
CA CYS A 135 -5.62 -13.14 -1.84
C CYS A 135 -5.60 -11.63 -1.61
N SER A 136 -5.10 -10.84 -2.58
CA SER A 136 -5.09 -9.38 -2.48
C SER A 136 -6.50 -8.83 -2.40
N ARG A 137 -7.39 -9.27 -3.29
CA ARG A 137 -8.81 -8.89 -3.30
C ARG A 137 -9.54 -9.26 -2.01
N GLU A 138 -9.20 -10.39 -1.42
CA GLU A 138 -9.75 -10.83 -0.13
C GLU A 138 -9.46 -9.78 0.95
N VAL A 139 -8.20 -9.41 1.16
CA VAL A 139 -7.81 -8.44 2.19
C VAL A 139 -8.23 -7.02 1.83
N GLU A 140 -8.17 -6.63 0.55
CA GLU A 140 -8.70 -5.35 0.07
C GLU A 140 -10.19 -5.19 0.43
N SER A 141 -11.00 -6.24 0.28
CA SER A 141 -12.41 -6.23 0.65
C SER A 141 -12.63 -6.05 2.16
N VAL A 142 -11.75 -6.61 2.99
CA VAL A 142 -11.77 -6.47 4.45
C VAL A 142 -11.42 -5.03 4.84
N ILE A 143 -10.36 -4.46 4.24
CA ILE A 143 -9.93 -3.07 4.49
C ILE A 143 -11.02 -2.05 4.11
N GLN A 144 -11.77 -2.33 3.04
CA GLN A 144 -12.85 -1.47 2.56
C GLN A 144 -14.21 -1.76 3.23
N GLY A 145 -14.33 -2.91 3.90
CA GLY A 145 -15.57 -3.45 4.44
C GLY A 145 -15.82 -3.12 5.91
N PRO A 146 -16.86 -3.76 6.50
CA PRO A 146 -17.23 -3.57 7.90
C PRO A 146 -16.21 -4.13 8.89
N ASP A 147 -15.42 -5.12 8.49
CA ASP A 147 -14.40 -5.77 9.33
C ASP A 147 -13.09 -4.98 9.42
N ALA A 148 -13.01 -3.79 8.79
CA ALA A 148 -11.79 -3.00 8.70
C ALA A 148 -11.21 -2.63 10.08
N GLU A 149 -12.06 -2.20 11.02
CA GLU A 149 -11.62 -1.86 12.38
C GLU A 149 -11.01 -3.08 13.07
N TYR A 150 -11.73 -4.21 13.07
CA TYR A 150 -11.24 -5.47 13.64
C TYR A 150 -9.92 -5.90 13.01
N TYR A 151 -9.82 -5.86 11.68
CA TYR A 151 -8.60 -6.16 10.94
C TYR A 151 -7.45 -5.26 11.38
N PHE A 152 -7.61 -3.94 11.37
CA PHE A 152 -6.53 -3.01 11.71
C PHE A 152 -6.10 -3.08 13.18
N THR A 153 -7.02 -3.38 14.10
CA THR A 153 -6.68 -3.65 15.50
C THR A 153 -5.78 -4.89 15.64
N HIS A 154 -5.98 -5.93 14.83
CA HIS A 154 -5.30 -7.24 14.98
C HIS A 154 -4.29 -7.58 13.87
N MET A 155 -4.05 -6.65 12.93
CA MET A 155 -3.19 -6.83 11.76
C MET A 155 -1.72 -7.11 12.14
N TYR A 156 -1.23 -6.59 13.26
CA TYR A 156 0.15 -6.84 13.67
C TYR A 156 0.37 -8.27 14.15
N GLY A 157 1.55 -8.79 13.83
CA GLY A 157 2.02 -10.10 14.23
C GLY A 157 2.90 -10.71 13.15
N ASN A 158 3.68 -11.72 13.54
CA ASN A 158 4.53 -12.48 12.61
C ASN A 158 4.08 -13.94 12.50
N GLU A 159 3.03 -14.34 13.21
CA GLU A 159 2.40 -15.66 13.11
C GLU A 159 1.10 -15.57 12.30
N PRO A 160 0.78 -16.56 11.45
CA PRO A 160 1.57 -17.78 11.21
C PRO A 160 2.84 -17.52 10.38
N ALA A 161 3.87 -18.34 10.56
CA ALA A 161 5.14 -18.20 9.82
C ALA A 161 5.11 -18.78 8.39
N ARG A 162 4.10 -19.62 8.06
CA ARG A 162 3.99 -20.32 6.77
C ARG A 162 2.56 -20.29 6.25
N TRP A 163 2.44 -20.29 4.92
CA TRP A 163 1.14 -20.44 4.26
C TRP A 163 0.58 -21.84 4.48
N SER A 164 -0.73 -21.91 4.68
CA SER A 164 -1.54 -23.12 4.57
C SER A 164 -2.88 -22.72 3.98
N ASP A 165 -3.44 -23.56 3.10
CA ASP A 165 -4.77 -23.33 2.52
C ASP A 165 -5.89 -23.43 3.58
N ASP A 166 -5.60 -24.05 4.73
CA ASP A 166 -6.52 -24.17 5.88
C ASP A 166 -6.57 -22.90 6.74
N LEU A 167 -5.70 -21.91 6.48
CA LEU A 167 -5.75 -20.63 7.20
C LEU A 167 -7.09 -19.94 6.94
N SER A 168 -7.68 -19.38 8.01
CA SER A 168 -8.92 -18.61 7.94
C SER A 168 -8.89 -17.42 8.91
N GLY A 169 -9.83 -16.49 8.72
CA GLY A 169 -9.99 -15.31 9.57
C GLY A 169 -8.72 -14.46 9.66
N MET A 170 -8.43 -13.94 10.86
CA MET A 170 -7.35 -12.98 11.07
C MET A 170 -5.96 -13.57 10.77
N ASP A 171 -5.73 -14.85 11.03
CA ASP A 171 -4.42 -15.46 10.73
C ASP A 171 -4.17 -15.54 9.23
N ARG A 172 -5.21 -15.84 8.44
CA ARG A 172 -5.15 -15.78 6.97
C ARG A 172 -4.88 -14.36 6.49
N TRP A 173 -5.66 -13.39 6.95
CA TRP A 173 -5.49 -11.99 6.53
C TRP A 173 -4.11 -11.46 6.89
N ARG A 174 -3.62 -11.75 8.10
CA ARG A 174 -2.28 -11.36 8.55
C ARG A 174 -1.20 -12.00 7.68
N MET A 175 -1.33 -13.29 7.35
CA MET A 175 -0.39 -13.99 6.48
C MET A 175 -0.32 -13.35 5.10
N ILE A 176 -1.48 -13.07 4.49
CA ILE A 176 -1.59 -12.42 3.18
C ILE A 176 -0.92 -11.04 3.22
N THR A 177 -1.24 -10.23 4.23
CA THR A 177 -0.67 -8.90 4.41
C THR A 177 0.84 -8.94 4.61
N ASN A 178 1.35 -9.86 5.43
CA ASN A 178 2.78 -10.01 5.65
C ASN A 178 3.52 -10.40 4.35
N TYR A 179 2.94 -11.28 3.53
CA TYR A 179 3.52 -11.61 2.24
C TYR A 179 3.56 -10.43 1.28
N PHE A 180 2.48 -9.66 1.17
CA PHE A 180 2.46 -8.52 0.24
C PHE A 180 3.26 -7.31 0.71
N THR A 181 3.46 -7.12 2.01
CA THR A 181 4.00 -5.85 2.52
C THR A 181 5.29 -5.98 3.31
N ARG A 182 5.69 -7.19 3.73
CA ARG A 182 6.83 -7.37 4.67
C ARG A 182 7.74 -8.54 4.31
N MET A 183 7.47 -9.26 3.22
CA MET A 183 8.27 -10.40 2.78
C MET A 183 9.68 -9.96 2.37
N ARG A 184 10.70 -10.71 2.82
CA ARG A 184 12.11 -10.51 2.44
C ARG A 184 12.85 -11.83 2.28
N PHE A 185 12.80 -12.65 3.33
CA PHE A 185 13.36 -13.99 3.35
C PHE A 185 12.22 -15.00 3.43
N ILE A 186 12.37 -16.11 2.71
CA ILE A 186 11.42 -17.20 2.70
C ILE A 186 12.16 -18.43 3.24
N ALA A 187 11.56 -19.09 4.21
CA ALA A 187 12.10 -20.28 4.87
C ALA A 187 11.86 -21.55 4.05
#